data_AF-A0A357BKX0-F1
#
_entry.id   AF-A0A357BKX0-F1
#
_cell.length_a   1.000
_cell.length_b   1.000
_cell.length_c   1.000
_cell.angle_alpha   90.00
_cell.angle_beta   90.00
_cell.angle_gamma   90.00
#
_symmetry.space_group_name_H-M   'P 1'
#
loop_
_entity.id
_entity.type
_entity.pdbx_description
1 polymer ?
#
loop_
_entity_poly.entity_id
_entity_poly.type
_entity_poly.pdbx_seq_one_letter_code
_entity_poly.pdbx_strand_id
1 'polypeptide(L)'
;MNTIQKVNLNSYIEQLILIYPQIKSVWLIGSRANNSFSENSDWDLLAFADEQTLNQLGQNAKFKHDCIDLLVVYDHNHFRKPWTDSARGENLKSGSLKKWKWRELNSELAQYESSDEKIFYDSYDEGIYTPKSKVLKAHKIWPIVTIKVSN
;
A
#
# COMPACT_ATOMS: atom_id res chain seq x y z
N MET A 1 -25.91 9.38 -6.54
CA MET A 1 -24.54 9.32 -7.10
C MET A 1 -23.62 9.89 -6.03
N ASN A 2 -22.83 9.05 -5.37
CA ASN A 2 -21.85 9.53 -4.39
C ASN A 2 -20.68 10.16 -5.14
N THR A 3 -20.52 11.47 -5.01
CA THR A 3 -19.34 12.18 -5.47
C THR A 3 -18.15 11.61 -4.72
N ILE A 4 -17.26 10.89 -5.41
CA ILE A 4 -16.01 10.41 -4.81
C ILE A 4 -15.24 11.64 -4.34
N GLN A 5 -15.06 11.78 -3.03
CA GLN A 5 -14.32 12.90 -2.47
C GLN A 5 -12.87 12.75 -2.93
N LYS A 6 -12.41 13.69 -3.76
CA LYS A 6 -11.03 13.67 -4.29
C LYS A 6 -10.07 13.92 -3.14
N VAL A 7 -9.39 12.88 -2.66
CA VAL A 7 -8.37 13.01 -1.62
C VAL A 7 -7.14 13.72 -2.18
N ASN A 8 -6.64 14.72 -1.45
CA ASN A 8 -5.32 15.28 -1.71
C ASN A 8 -4.28 14.38 -1.02
N LEU A 9 -3.63 13.52 -1.79
CA LEU A 9 -2.68 12.53 -1.28
C LEU A 9 -1.53 13.18 -0.49
N ASN A 10 -1.00 14.32 -0.97
CA ASN A 10 0.11 15.00 -0.29
C ASN A 10 -0.33 15.49 1.10
N SER A 11 -1.49 16.15 1.18
CA SER A 11 -2.02 16.60 2.48
C SER A 11 -2.33 15.43 3.42
N TYR A 12 -2.81 14.30 2.88
CA TYR A 12 -3.01 13.09 3.67
C TYR A 12 -1.69 12.58 4.25
N ILE A 13 -0.64 12.45 3.44
CA ILE A 13 0.68 11.97 3.88
C ILE A 13 1.32 12.95 4.87
N GLU A 14 1.27 14.25 4.60
CA GLU A 14 1.79 15.28 5.50
C GLU A 14 1.16 15.20 6.89
N GLN A 15 -0.18 15.07 6.96
CA GLN A 15 -0.88 14.90 8.23
C GLN A 15 -0.56 13.57 8.90
N LEU A 16 -0.44 12.49 8.12
CA LEU A 16 -0.10 11.16 8.61
C LEU A 16 1.27 11.17 9.30
N ILE A 17 2.29 11.73 8.64
CA ILE A 17 3.65 11.83 9.16
C ILE A 17 3.72 12.79 10.36
N LEU A 18 2.97 13.90 10.32
CA LEU A 18 2.94 14.86 11.44
C LEU A 18 2.43 14.21 12.73
N ILE A 19 1.42 13.34 12.62
CA ILE A 19 0.84 12.64 13.79
C ILE A 19 1.66 11.41 14.17
N TYR A 20 2.28 10.73 13.20
CA TYR A 20 3.03 9.49 13.40
C TYR A 20 4.48 9.62 12.89
N PRO A 21 5.36 10.37 13.60
CA PRO A 21 6.74 10.61 13.16
C PRO A 21 7.64 9.35 13.17
N GLN A 22 7.14 8.23 13.69
CA GLN A 22 7.82 6.93 13.66
C GLN A 22 7.79 6.29 12.26
N ILE A 23 6.87 6.71 11.37
CA ILE A 23 6.86 6.29 9.98
C ILE A 23 8.18 6.72 9.33
N LYS A 24 8.90 5.75 8.75
CA LYS A 24 10.22 5.94 8.14
C LYS A 24 10.17 6.20 6.65
N SER A 25 9.18 5.62 5.98
CA SER A 25 8.91 5.88 4.57
C SER A 25 7.48 5.51 4.20
N VAL A 26 6.98 6.15 3.15
CA VAL A 26 5.70 5.80 2.52
C VAL A 26 5.96 5.53 1.04
N TRP A 27 5.42 4.42 0.57
CA TRP A 27 5.56 3.97 -0.81
C TRP A 27 4.19 3.85 -1.48
N LEU A 28 4.09 4.37 -2.71
CA LEU A 28 2.99 4.11 -3.61
C LEU A 28 3.17 2.72 -4.24
N ILE A 29 2.16 1.87 -4.13
CA ILE A 29 2.11 0.54 -4.77
C ILE A 29 0.88 0.44 -5.68
N GLY A 30 0.53 -0.77 -6.12
CA GLY A 30 -0.70 -1.02 -6.86
C GLY A 30 -0.77 -0.39 -8.26
N SER A 31 -1.98 -0.13 -8.74
CA SER A 31 -2.26 0.26 -10.12
C SER A 31 -1.67 1.63 -10.48
N ARG A 32 -1.70 2.58 -9.54
CA ARG A 32 -1.17 3.94 -9.71
C ARG A 32 0.36 3.96 -9.81
N ALA A 33 1.06 3.12 -9.05
CA ALA A 33 2.51 2.93 -9.20
C ALA A 33 2.91 2.29 -10.55
N ASN A 34 2.00 1.59 -11.21
CA ASN A 34 2.28 0.77 -12.38
C ASN A 34 1.56 1.25 -13.65
N ASN A 35 1.05 2.48 -13.66
CA ASN A 35 0.35 3.11 -14.78
C ASN A 35 -0.81 2.26 -15.35
N SER A 36 -1.45 1.44 -14.51
CA SER A 36 -2.57 0.58 -14.88
C SER A 36 -3.86 0.98 -14.15
N PHE A 37 -3.94 2.24 -13.71
CA PHE A 37 -5.06 2.78 -12.94
C PHE A 37 -6.11 3.40 -13.85
N SER A 38 -7.36 3.42 -13.38
CA SER A 38 -8.45 4.23 -13.90
C SER A 38 -8.65 5.48 -13.03
N GLU A 39 -9.42 6.46 -13.50
CA GLU A 39 -9.73 7.68 -12.73
C GLU A 39 -10.29 7.38 -11.33
N ASN A 40 -11.06 6.29 -11.22
CA ASN A 40 -11.70 5.83 -9.99
C ASN A 40 -10.86 4.85 -9.16
N SER A 41 -9.60 4.58 -9.53
CA SER A 41 -8.74 3.69 -8.76
C SER A 41 -8.32 4.33 -7.44
N ASP A 42 -8.38 3.54 -6.37
CA ASP A 42 -7.90 3.94 -5.04
C ASP A 42 -6.37 4.14 -5.02
N TRP A 43 -5.87 4.71 -3.93
CA TRP A 43 -4.45 4.83 -3.65
C TRP A 43 -3.99 3.69 -2.74
N ASP A 44 -3.18 2.78 -3.27
CA ASP A 44 -2.54 1.74 -2.45
C ASP A 44 -1.22 2.25 -1.88
N LEU A 45 -1.11 2.32 -0.55
CA LEU A 45 0.06 2.82 0.15
C LEU A 45 0.67 1.74 1.05
N LEU A 46 2.00 1.72 1.11
CA LEU A 46 2.77 0.91 2.05
C LEU A 46 3.65 1.81 2.91
N ALA A 47 3.29 1.95 4.19
CA ALA A 47 4.05 2.71 5.17
C ALA A 47 4.95 1.80 6.00
N PHE A 48 6.22 2.16 6.15
CA PHE A 48 7.16 1.46 7.02
C PHE A 48 7.21 2.16 8.37
N ALA A 49 6.77 1.48 9.43
CA ALA A 49 6.69 2.01 10.79
C ALA A 49 6.98 0.90 11.81
N ASP A 50 6.50 1.07 13.05
CA ASP A 50 6.54 0.07 14.11
C ASP A 50 5.14 -0.41 14.51
N GLU A 51 5.08 -1.47 15.31
CA GLU A 51 3.83 -2.05 15.81
C GLU A 51 3.01 -1.07 16.67
N GLN A 52 3.68 -0.22 17.44
CA GLN A 52 3.01 0.82 18.23
C GLN A 52 2.24 1.79 17.32
N THR A 53 2.87 2.27 16.24
CA THR A 53 2.27 3.16 15.26
C THR A 53 1.07 2.52 14.58
N LEU A 54 1.18 1.24 14.20
CA LEU A 54 0.07 0.48 13.64
C LEU A 54 -1.13 0.42 14.59
N ASN A 55 -0.89 0.12 15.88
CA ASN A 55 -1.96 0.03 16.88
C ASN A 55 -2.62 1.40 17.13
N GLN A 56 -1.84 2.48 17.21
CA GLN A 56 -2.35 3.83 17.36
C GLN A 56 -3.13 4.30 16.11
N LEU A 57 -2.67 3.95 14.91
CA LEU A 57 -3.39 4.22 13.66
C LEU A 57 -4.73 3.51 13.64
N GLY A 58 -4.79 2.23 14.05
CA GLY A 58 -6.02 1.44 14.09
C GLY A 58 -7.11 2.03 14.99
N GLN A 59 -6.73 2.83 16.00
CA GLN A 59 -7.66 3.56 16.88
C GLN A 59 -8.07 4.94 16.34
N ASN A 60 -7.42 5.42 15.28
CA ASN A 60 -7.63 6.76 14.74
C ASN A 60 -8.36 6.71 13.39
N ALA A 61 -9.68 6.88 13.42
CA ALA A 61 -10.51 6.87 12.22
C ALA A 61 -10.25 8.06 11.28
N LYS A 62 -9.53 9.11 11.71
CA LYS A 62 -9.21 10.29 10.88
C LYS A 62 -8.50 9.92 9.57
N PHE A 63 -7.67 8.88 9.61
CA PHE A 63 -6.90 8.42 8.45
C PHE A 63 -7.55 7.26 7.70
N LYS A 64 -8.71 6.78 8.15
CA LYS A 64 -9.51 5.80 7.41
C LYS A 64 -10.25 6.54 6.29
N HIS A 65 -9.83 6.34 5.05
CA HIS A 65 -10.44 6.97 3.88
C HIS A 65 -10.77 5.91 2.83
N ASP A 66 -11.97 5.97 2.25
CA ASP A 66 -12.46 4.97 1.29
C ASP A 66 -11.67 4.90 -0.03
N CYS A 67 -10.81 5.89 -0.30
CA CYS A 67 -10.00 5.98 -1.51
C CYS A 67 -8.51 5.74 -1.24
N ILE A 68 -8.15 5.35 -0.01
CA ILE A 68 -6.78 5.07 0.40
C ILE A 68 -6.73 3.71 1.09
N ASP A 69 -6.03 2.78 0.46
CA ASP A 69 -5.67 1.49 1.02
C ASP A 69 -4.28 1.59 1.67
N LEU A 70 -4.25 1.96 2.96
CA LEU A 70 -3.00 2.01 3.73
C LEU A 70 -2.66 0.64 4.33
N LEU A 71 -1.48 0.12 4.00
CA LEU A 71 -0.82 -1.01 4.65
C LEU A 71 0.37 -0.50 5.47
N VAL A 72 0.58 -1.07 6.66
CA VAL A 72 1.70 -0.69 7.54
C VAL A 72 2.58 -1.90 7.77
N VAL A 73 3.85 -1.81 7.36
CA VAL A 73 4.92 -2.73 7.77
C VAL A 73 5.31 -2.37 9.20
N TYR A 74 5.24 -3.33 10.13
CA TYR A 74 5.37 -3.05 11.57
C TYR A 74 6.52 -3.77 12.27
N ASP A 75 7.13 -4.76 11.62
CA ASP A 75 8.24 -5.55 12.16
C ASP A 75 9.33 -5.85 11.11
N HIS A 76 9.47 -4.95 10.13
CA HIS A 76 10.37 -5.06 8.98
C HIS A 76 10.00 -6.16 7.96
N ASN A 77 8.94 -6.93 8.18
CA ASN A 77 8.52 -7.95 7.23
C ASN A 77 7.01 -8.01 7.06
N HIS A 78 6.26 -8.16 8.13
CA HIS A 78 4.82 -8.28 8.09
C HIS A 78 4.16 -6.92 7.93
N PHE A 79 3.07 -6.90 7.17
CA PHE A 79 2.23 -5.73 7.01
C PHE A 79 0.76 -6.07 7.16
N ARG A 80 -0.05 -5.09 7.57
CA ARG A 80 -1.52 -5.19 7.56
C ARG A 80 -2.18 -3.82 7.47
N LYS A 81 -3.48 -3.80 7.13
CA LYS A 81 -4.35 -2.64 7.31
C LYS A 81 -4.49 -2.28 8.80
N PRO A 82 -4.48 -0.98 9.18
CA PRO A 82 -4.73 -0.55 10.55
C PRO A 82 -6.20 -0.74 10.99
N TRP A 83 -7.15 -0.58 10.07
CA TRP A 83 -8.59 -0.60 10.38
C TRP A 83 -9.28 -1.82 9.81
N THR A 84 -10.20 -2.39 10.57
CA THR A 84 -11.09 -3.46 10.11
C THR A 84 -12.06 -2.92 9.06
N ASP A 85 -12.21 -3.68 7.98
CA ASP A 85 -13.21 -3.41 6.96
C ASP A 85 -14.56 -3.95 7.44
N SER A 86 -15.32 -3.11 8.15
CA SER A 86 -16.59 -3.48 8.78
C SER A 86 -17.65 -3.94 7.78
N ALA A 87 -17.50 -3.60 6.49
CA ALA A 87 -18.40 -4.04 5.44
C ALA A 87 -18.09 -5.45 4.89
N ARG A 88 -16.89 -6.00 5.15
CA ARG A 88 -16.41 -7.26 4.56
C ARG A 88 -16.22 -8.41 5.55
N GLY A 89 -16.52 -8.19 6.83
CA GLY A 89 -16.76 -9.28 7.79
C GLY A 89 -15.64 -10.31 7.95
N GLU A 90 -14.37 -9.88 7.91
CA GLU A 90 -13.13 -10.65 8.15
C GLU A 90 -12.19 -10.69 6.93
N ASN A 91 -11.18 -9.83 7.01
CA ASN A 91 -9.76 -10.10 6.79
C ASN A 91 -9.08 -8.76 6.55
N LEU A 92 -8.29 -8.29 7.52
CA LEU A 92 -7.41 -7.16 7.30
C LEU A 92 -6.44 -7.57 6.18
N LYS A 93 -6.46 -6.85 5.04
CA LYS A 93 -5.44 -7.05 4.00
C LYS A 93 -4.09 -7.06 4.71
N SER A 94 -3.38 -8.18 4.60
CA SER A 94 -2.15 -8.45 5.33
C SER A 94 -1.26 -9.37 4.53
N GLY A 95 0.00 -9.44 4.91
CA GLY A 95 1.00 -10.25 4.23
C GLY A 95 2.39 -10.01 4.78
N SER A 96 3.40 -10.36 3.97
CA SER A 96 4.79 -10.12 4.31
C SER A 96 5.62 -9.70 3.09
N LEU A 97 6.60 -8.83 3.31
CA LEU A 97 7.58 -8.40 2.33
C LEU A 97 8.35 -9.59 1.75
N LYS A 98 8.63 -10.61 2.57
CA LYS A 98 9.21 -11.89 2.09
C LYS A 98 8.31 -12.60 1.09
N LYS A 99 6.99 -12.74 1.35
CA LYS A 99 6.04 -13.35 0.39
C LYS A 99 5.97 -12.52 -0.90
N TRP A 100 5.99 -11.20 -0.77
CA TRP A 100 6.04 -10.26 -1.88
C TRP A 100 7.39 -10.18 -2.58
N LYS A 101 8.43 -10.87 -2.11
CA LYS A 101 9.81 -10.73 -2.60
C LYS A 101 10.21 -9.26 -2.80
N TRP A 102 9.81 -8.42 -1.84
CA TRP A 102 10.05 -6.99 -1.86
C TRP A 102 11.56 -6.71 -1.94
N ARG A 103 11.96 -5.84 -2.85
CA ARG A 103 13.35 -5.41 -3.01
C ARG A 103 13.41 -3.94 -3.36
N GLU A 104 14.05 -3.15 -2.50
CA GLU A 104 14.44 -1.78 -2.83
C GLU A 104 15.54 -1.82 -3.90
N LEU A 105 15.31 -1.13 -5.02
CA LEU A 105 16.25 -1.02 -6.13
C LEU A 105 17.15 0.21 -5.94
N ASN A 106 16.60 1.30 -5.39
CA ASN A 106 17.31 2.51 -5.00
C ASN A 106 16.49 3.28 -3.96
N SER A 107 16.91 4.52 -3.65
CA SER A 107 16.25 5.38 -2.65
C SER A 107 14.80 5.75 -2.99
N GLU A 108 14.36 5.61 -4.23
CA GLU A 108 13.04 6.06 -4.72
C GLU A 108 12.19 4.94 -5.32
N LEU A 109 12.80 3.79 -5.60
CA LEU A 109 12.19 2.70 -6.36
C LEU A 109 12.42 1.36 -5.67
N ALA A 110 11.33 0.60 -5.57
CA ALA A 110 11.34 -0.79 -5.16
C ALA A 110 10.52 -1.63 -6.15
N GLN A 111 10.66 -2.94 -6.04
CA GLN A 111 9.85 -3.89 -6.76
C GLN A 111 9.32 -4.97 -5.82
N TYR A 112 8.22 -5.59 -6.20
CA TYR A 112 7.62 -6.72 -5.49
C TYR A 112 6.88 -7.63 -6.47
N GLU A 113 6.67 -8.87 -6.08
CA GLU A 113 5.84 -9.84 -6.78
C GLU A 113 4.44 -9.87 -6.14
N SER A 114 3.41 -9.72 -6.97
CA SER A 114 2.03 -10.03 -6.60
C SER A 114 1.59 -11.29 -7.34
N SER A 115 0.97 -12.22 -6.62
CA SER A 115 0.11 -13.23 -7.23
C SER A 115 -1.22 -12.54 -7.60
N ASP A 116 -1.69 -12.72 -8.83
CA ASP A 116 -3.08 -12.39 -9.19
C ASP A 116 -4.00 -13.40 -8.49
N GLU A 117 -4.17 -13.30 -7.16
CA GLU A 117 -5.13 -14.13 -6.40
C GLU A 117 -6.60 -13.72 -6.68
N LYS A 118 -6.86 -12.84 -7.65
CA LYS A 118 -8.21 -12.40 -8.10
C LYS A 118 -8.69 -13.01 -9.42
N ILE A 119 -7.90 -13.87 -10.05
CA ILE A 119 -8.41 -14.80 -11.05
C ILE A 119 -8.71 -16.10 -10.26
N PHE A 120 -9.60 -16.97 -10.72
CA PHE A 120 -10.01 -18.23 -10.07
C PHE A 120 -11.18 -18.14 -9.09
N TYR A 121 -12.37 -17.90 -9.65
CA TYR A 121 -13.53 -18.72 -9.30
C TYR A 121 -14.32 -19.31 -10.49
N ASP A 122 -13.96 -19.05 -11.77
CA ASP A 122 -14.88 -19.34 -12.89
C ASP A 122 -14.41 -20.30 -14.00
N SER A 123 -13.34 -21.08 -13.86
CA SER A 123 -13.17 -22.22 -14.78
C SER A 123 -12.35 -23.37 -14.18
N TYR A 124 -13.05 -24.44 -13.82
CA TYR A 124 -12.47 -25.77 -13.65
C TYR A 124 -12.07 -26.29 -15.03
N ASP A 125 -10.77 -26.25 -15.32
CA ASP A 125 -10.17 -27.07 -16.36
C ASP A 125 -8.91 -27.71 -15.76
N GLU A 126 -8.79 -29.02 -15.87
CA GLU A 126 -7.82 -29.88 -15.17
C GLU A 126 -6.39 -29.74 -15.75
N GLY A 127 -5.84 -28.53 -15.71
CA GLY A 127 -4.44 -28.24 -16.03
C GLY A 127 -3.69 -27.84 -14.77
N ILE A 128 -2.45 -28.29 -14.61
CA ILE A 128 -1.53 -27.83 -13.56
C ILE A 128 -1.38 -26.31 -13.69
N TYR A 129 -2.13 -25.56 -12.89
CA TYR A 129 -2.11 -24.10 -12.91
C TYR A 129 -0.94 -23.58 -12.08
N THR A 130 0.07 -23.03 -12.75
CA THR A 130 1.08 -22.20 -12.10
C THR A 130 0.55 -20.77 -11.99
N PRO A 131 0.38 -20.20 -10.78
CA PRO A 131 0.02 -18.80 -10.61
C PRO A 131 1.01 -17.93 -11.38
N LYS A 132 0.51 -17.14 -12.33
CA LYS A 132 1.35 -16.13 -12.98
C LYS A 132 1.60 -15.04 -11.96
N SER A 133 2.80 -15.00 -11.38
CA SER A 133 3.24 -13.85 -10.60
C SER A 133 3.63 -12.72 -11.54
N LYS A 134 3.33 -11.48 -11.13
CA LYS A 134 3.75 -10.27 -11.84
C LYS A 134 4.70 -9.49 -10.96
N VAL A 135 5.82 -9.07 -11.55
CA VAL A 135 6.72 -8.10 -10.91
C VAL A 135 6.14 -6.71 -11.11
N LEU A 136 5.91 -6.01 -10.01
CA LEU A 136 5.34 -4.67 -9.93
C LEU A 136 6.35 -3.71 -9.30
N LYS A 137 6.20 -2.43 -9.63
CA LYS A 137 6.98 -1.34 -9.07
C LYS A 137 6.28 -0.72 -7.88
N ALA A 138 7.09 -0.18 -6.98
CA ALA A 138 6.69 0.68 -5.89
C ALA A 138 7.55 1.94 -5.88
N HIS A 139 6.93 3.10 -5.69
CA HIS A 139 7.62 4.40 -5.71
C HIS A 139 7.61 5.02 -4.32
N LYS A 140 8.76 5.41 -3.80
CA LYS A 140 8.83 6.13 -2.53
C LYS A 140 8.25 7.52 -2.73
N ILE A 141 7.24 7.86 -1.95
CA ILE A 141 6.57 9.17 -2.01
C ILE A 141 6.82 10.00 -0.75
N TRP A 142 7.37 9.39 0.31
CA TRP A 142 7.90 10.09 1.47
C TRP A 142 9.06 9.31 2.12
N PRO A 143 10.14 9.98 2.58
CA PRO A 143 10.43 11.41 2.40
C PRO A 143 10.62 11.76 0.92
N ILE A 144 10.20 12.98 0.53
CA ILE A 144 10.45 13.49 -0.81
C ILE A 144 11.94 13.83 -0.88
N VAL A 145 12.69 13.08 -1.69
CA VAL A 145 14.09 13.40 -1.96
C VAL A 145 14.09 14.53 -2.98
N THR A 146 14.15 15.78 -2.51
CA THR A 146 14.42 16.90 -3.41
C THR A 146 15.89 16.83 -3.80
N ILE A 147 16.17 16.47 -5.06
CA ILE A 147 17.52 16.60 -5.61
C ILE A 147 17.90 18.07 -5.52
N LYS A 148 18.82 18.41 -4.61
CA LYS A 148 19.47 19.72 -4.63
C LYS A 148 20.33 19.75 -5.88
N VAL A 149 19.87 20.44 -6.92
CA VAL A 149 20.74 20.82 -8.02
C VAL A 149 21.71 21.85 -7.45
N SER A 150 22.96 21.46 -7.24
CA SER A 150 24.03 22.41 -6.92
C SER A 150 24.24 23.31 -8.14
N ASN A 151 24.04 24.61 -7.96
CA ASN A 151 24.47 25.63 -8.92
C ASN A 151 26.00 25.69 -9.00
#